data_AF-A0ABD5TGJ0-F1
#
_entry.id   AF-A0ABD5TGJ0-F1
#
_cell.length_a   1.000
_cell.length_b   1.000
_cell.length_c   1.000
_cell.angle_alpha   90.00
_cell.angle_beta   90.00
_cell.angle_gamma   90.00
#
_symmetry.space_group_name_H-M   'P 1'
#
loop_
_entity.id
_entity.type
_entity.pdbx_description
1 polymer ?
#
loop_
_entity_poly.entity_id
_entity_poly.type
_entity_poly.pdbx_seq_one_letter_code
_entity_poly.pdbx_strand_id
1 'polypeptide(L)'
;MSDADQNQERDGEFEKEYADLGATTKNAMDIAQTSLDIVRQFVPDETLADRVRQKSVHSMGDIEFQHMIRFTGSDEVGDDEDAPVRAGARAVLEEADIVTDITMVKAGVTGRGHNCEVYKAIGHGTELAKETGMTRTAAAMLELDKEGAFEGSIVSIGNAPTAALALADCIEQGTRPAVVVANPVGFVKAEESRRRIREVSEEYGVPAITHVGRRGGSGLAAALTNELIHVAKDARTANLELDVTAEERARDGRNRIVDEAESEDGDGDE
;
A
#
# COMPACT_ATOMS: atom_id res chain seq x y z
N MET A 1 -19.37 33.39 16.08
CA MET A 1 -18.27 33.42 15.09
C MET A 1 -18.83 32.86 13.79
N SER A 2 -18.39 33.32 12.62
CA SER A 2 -19.04 32.96 11.34
C SER A 2 -18.70 31.52 10.91
N ASP A 3 -19.63 30.84 10.23
CA ASP A 3 -19.49 29.50 9.61
C ASP A 3 -18.19 29.27 8.80
N ALA A 4 -17.49 30.34 8.41
CA ALA A 4 -16.19 30.29 7.75
C ALA A 4 -15.01 29.92 8.67
N ASP A 5 -15.10 30.16 9.99
CA ASP A 5 -14.04 29.83 10.96
C ASP A 5 -14.12 28.36 11.39
N GLN A 6 -15.33 27.80 11.56
CA GLN A 6 -15.52 26.38 11.92
C GLN A 6 -15.09 25.43 10.79
N ASN A 7 -15.25 25.84 9.53
CA ASN A 7 -14.80 25.03 8.38
C ASN A 7 -13.27 25.02 8.24
N GLN A 8 -12.56 26.05 8.72
CA GLN A 8 -11.09 26.08 8.74
C GLN A 8 -10.48 25.21 9.85
N GLU A 9 -11.16 25.06 10.99
CA GLU A 9 -10.68 24.23 12.10
C GLU A 9 -10.87 22.73 11.82
N ARG A 10 -11.99 22.33 11.18
CA ARG A 10 -12.23 20.95 10.74
C ARG A 10 -11.31 20.50 9.61
N ASP A 11 -11.06 21.35 8.63
CA ASP A 11 -10.06 21.08 7.58
C ASP A 11 -8.64 20.99 8.20
N GLY A 12 -8.35 21.80 9.23
CA GLY A 12 -7.07 21.86 9.94
C GLY A 12 -6.73 20.64 10.83
N GLU A 13 -7.72 19.91 11.32
CA GLU A 13 -7.52 18.65 12.05
C GLU A 13 -7.28 17.46 11.11
N PHE A 14 -8.02 17.40 9.99
CA PHE A 14 -7.72 16.48 8.88
C PHE A 14 -6.34 16.74 8.26
N GLU A 15 -5.90 18.00 8.17
CA GLU A 15 -4.59 18.43 7.65
C GLU A 15 -3.38 17.91 8.47
N LYS A 16 -3.55 17.66 9.78
CA LYS A 16 -2.46 17.15 10.63
C LYS A 16 -2.24 15.65 10.52
N GLU A 17 -3.27 14.91 10.14
CA GLU A 17 -3.27 13.45 10.25
C GLU A 17 -2.58 12.77 9.06
N TYR A 18 -2.62 13.41 7.88
CA TYR A 18 -2.00 12.96 6.63
C TYR A 18 -0.63 13.58 6.32
N ALA A 19 0.10 14.04 7.34
CA ALA A 19 1.49 14.47 7.20
C ALA A 19 2.45 13.27 6.98
N ASP A 20 2.28 12.51 5.88
CA ASP A 20 3.02 11.27 5.62
C ASP A 20 3.55 11.12 4.19
N LEU A 21 4.14 12.21 3.68
CA LEU A 21 5.00 12.23 2.50
C LEU A 21 6.45 12.60 2.83
N GLY A 22 6.84 12.52 4.12
CA GLY A 22 8.17 12.96 4.58
C GLY A 22 8.28 14.47 4.82
N ALA A 23 7.19 15.22 4.68
CA ALA A 23 7.11 16.63 4.99
C ALA A 23 7.19 16.88 6.51
N THR A 24 8.24 17.58 6.96
CA THR A 24 8.46 17.90 8.38
C THR A 24 8.38 19.39 8.70
N THR A 25 8.22 20.22 7.66
CA THR A 25 8.07 21.67 7.81
C THR A 25 6.71 22.10 7.31
N LYS A 26 6.17 23.21 7.84
CA LYS A 26 4.87 23.75 7.41
C LYS A 26 4.79 23.90 5.89
N ASN A 27 5.77 24.55 5.27
CA ASN A 27 5.80 24.71 3.81
C ASN A 27 5.83 23.36 3.06
N ALA A 28 6.56 22.36 3.58
CA ALA A 28 6.55 21.03 2.97
C ALA A 28 5.18 20.34 3.12
N MET A 29 4.47 20.56 4.22
CA MET A 29 3.11 20.06 4.43
C MET A 29 2.15 20.75 3.46
N ASP A 30 2.25 22.07 3.32
CA ASP A 30 1.42 22.85 2.39
C ASP A 30 1.60 22.36 0.93
N ILE A 31 2.83 22.07 0.51
CA ILE A 31 3.14 21.51 -0.83
C ILE A 31 2.55 20.10 -0.98
N ALA A 32 2.74 19.24 0.02
CA ALA A 32 2.23 17.89 0.02
C ALA A 32 0.69 17.87 -0.08
N GLN A 33 0.03 18.71 0.72
CA GLN A 33 -1.41 18.89 0.72
C GLN A 33 -1.92 19.37 -0.63
N THR A 34 -1.34 20.47 -1.14
CA THR A 34 -1.70 21.01 -2.46
C THR A 34 -1.54 19.96 -3.56
N SER A 35 -0.46 19.16 -3.50
CA SER A 35 -0.25 18.09 -4.48
C SER A 35 -1.32 17.00 -4.40
N LEU A 36 -1.76 16.61 -3.21
CA LEU A 36 -2.79 15.60 -3.01
C LEU A 36 -4.18 16.13 -3.40
N ASP A 37 -4.47 17.39 -3.12
CA ASP A 37 -5.72 18.04 -3.54
C ASP A 37 -5.86 18.08 -5.07
N ILE A 38 -4.74 18.26 -5.78
CA ILE A 38 -4.72 18.12 -7.25
C ILE A 38 -5.01 16.67 -7.66
N VAL A 39 -4.43 15.68 -6.99
CA VAL A 39 -4.66 14.26 -7.31
C VAL A 39 -6.12 13.85 -7.06
N ARG A 40 -6.74 14.34 -5.98
CA ARG A 40 -8.14 14.10 -5.61
C ARG A 40 -9.15 14.67 -6.61
N GLN A 41 -8.74 15.59 -7.48
CA GLN A 41 -9.58 16.02 -8.60
C GLN A 41 -9.72 14.94 -9.69
N PHE A 42 -8.81 13.96 -9.72
CA PHE A 42 -8.78 12.90 -10.73
C PHE A 42 -9.12 11.53 -10.18
N VAL A 43 -8.76 11.25 -8.93
CA VAL A 43 -9.02 9.98 -8.26
C VAL A 43 -9.97 10.25 -7.10
N PRO A 44 -11.09 9.51 -6.96
CA PRO A 44 -11.97 9.60 -5.80
C PRO A 44 -11.21 9.36 -4.48
N ASP A 45 -11.85 9.64 -3.35
CA ASP A 45 -11.30 9.38 -2.00
C ASP A 45 -12.32 8.64 -1.13
N GLU A 46 -12.96 7.61 -1.71
CA GLU A 46 -14.09 6.89 -1.08
C GLU A 46 -13.68 5.52 -0.54
N THR A 47 -12.70 4.88 -1.17
CA THR A 47 -12.26 3.51 -0.86
C THR A 47 -10.79 3.46 -0.44
N LEU A 48 -10.36 2.35 0.19
CA LEU A 48 -8.93 2.15 0.48
C LEU A 48 -8.13 1.95 -0.81
N ALA A 49 -8.74 1.31 -1.81
CA ALA A 49 -8.21 1.18 -3.16
C ALA A 49 -7.98 2.55 -3.81
N ASP A 50 -8.84 3.53 -3.56
CA ASP A 50 -8.65 4.90 -4.04
C ASP A 50 -7.43 5.57 -3.45
N ARG A 51 -7.16 5.40 -2.15
CA ARG A 51 -5.92 5.88 -1.52
C ARG A 51 -4.68 5.30 -2.22
N VAL A 52 -4.70 4.00 -2.53
CA VAL A 52 -3.62 3.33 -3.29
C VAL A 52 -3.50 3.92 -4.70
N ARG A 53 -4.62 4.21 -5.39
CA ARG A 53 -4.61 4.87 -6.70
C ARG A 53 -4.07 6.29 -6.62
N GLN A 54 -4.49 7.11 -5.66
CA GLN A 54 -3.97 8.45 -5.43
C GLN A 54 -2.46 8.42 -5.19
N LYS A 55 -1.99 7.49 -4.34
CA LYS A 55 -0.57 7.28 -4.06
C LYS A 55 0.21 6.89 -5.31
N SER A 56 -0.38 6.07 -6.19
CA SER A 56 0.23 5.70 -7.46
C SER A 56 0.38 6.89 -8.41
N VAL A 57 -0.66 7.75 -8.52
CA VAL A 57 -0.62 8.96 -9.34
C VAL A 57 0.39 9.96 -8.79
N HIS A 58 0.38 10.20 -7.49
CA HIS A 58 1.29 11.14 -6.82
C HIS A 58 2.75 10.72 -6.99
N SER A 59 3.07 9.45 -6.71
CA SER A 59 4.44 8.95 -6.77
C SER A 59 5.02 8.89 -8.19
N MET A 60 4.16 8.69 -9.20
CA MET A 60 4.57 8.61 -10.60
C MET A 60 4.49 9.96 -11.33
N GLY A 61 3.74 10.93 -10.77
CA GLY A 61 3.43 12.20 -11.44
C GLY A 61 2.57 12.01 -12.71
N ASP A 62 1.74 10.96 -12.75
CA ASP A 62 1.03 10.53 -13.95
C ASP A 62 -0.36 10.00 -13.60
N ILE A 63 -1.38 10.75 -14.02
CA ILE A 63 -2.80 10.51 -13.70
C ILE A 63 -3.29 9.16 -14.24
N GLU A 64 -2.68 8.65 -15.31
CA GLU A 64 -3.08 7.38 -15.93
C GLU A 64 -2.89 6.18 -14.98
N PHE A 65 -2.03 6.29 -13.96
CA PHE A 65 -1.78 5.20 -13.03
C PHE A 65 -3.05 4.78 -12.26
N GLN A 66 -4.02 5.67 -12.07
CA GLN A 66 -5.30 5.34 -11.45
C GLN A 66 -6.02 4.18 -12.16
N HIS A 67 -5.91 4.10 -13.49
CA HIS A 67 -6.56 3.10 -14.32
C HIS A 67 -5.71 1.83 -14.49
N MET A 68 -4.46 1.87 -14.03
CA MET A 68 -3.49 0.79 -14.22
C MET A 68 -3.38 -0.15 -13.03
N ILE A 69 -3.66 0.33 -11.82
CA ILE A 69 -3.59 -0.51 -10.61
C ILE A 69 -4.59 -1.65 -10.70
N ARG A 70 -4.18 -2.84 -10.25
CA ARG A 70 -5.00 -4.04 -10.15
C ARG A 70 -4.87 -4.61 -8.76
N PHE A 71 -6.01 -4.96 -8.20
CA PHE A 71 -6.16 -5.58 -6.91
C PHE A 71 -6.58 -7.04 -7.12
N THR A 72 -6.09 -7.93 -6.27
CA THR A 72 -6.43 -9.36 -6.29
C THR A 72 -6.50 -9.85 -4.85
N GLY A 73 -7.51 -10.64 -4.52
CA GLY A 73 -7.75 -11.14 -3.18
C GLY A 73 -9.12 -10.73 -2.66
N SER A 74 -9.62 -11.51 -1.71
CA SER A 74 -10.87 -11.28 -1.00
C SER A 74 -10.65 -11.47 0.50
N ASP A 75 -11.55 -10.95 1.31
CA ASP A 75 -11.60 -11.23 2.74
C ASP A 75 -13.04 -11.39 3.24
N GLU A 76 -13.25 -11.41 4.55
CA GLU A 76 -14.58 -11.62 5.17
C GLU A 76 -15.58 -10.49 4.88
N VAL A 77 -15.08 -9.29 4.57
CA VAL A 77 -15.91 -8.12 4.21
C VAL A 77 -16.44 -8.26 2.78
N GLY A 78 -15.65 -8.91 1.90
CA GLY A 78 -16.07 -9.27 0.55
C GLY A 78 -14.91 -9.44 -0.43
N ASP A 79 -15.29 -9.70 -1.68
CA ASP A 79 -14.38 -9.64 -2.82
C ASP A 79 -14.45 -8.21 -3.40
N ASP A 80 -13.62 -7.33 -2.84
CA ASP A 80 -13.50 -5.93 -3.25
C ASP A 80 -12.02 -5.54 -3.43
N GLU A 81 -11.79 -4.37 -4.03
CA GLU A 81 -10.45 -3.87 -4.26
C GLU A 81 -9.73 -3.43 -2.97
N ASP A 82 -10.46 -3.28 -1.87
CA ASP A 82 -9.93 -2.89 -0.57
C ASP A 82 -9.32 -4.08 0.17
N ALA A 83 -9.74 -5.32 -0.12
CA ALA A 83 -9.27 -6.54 0.53
C ALA A 83 -7.73 -6.66 0.63
N PRO A 84 -6.94 -6.50 -0.45
CA PRO A 84 -5.48 -6.52 -0.34
C PRO A 84 -4.91 -5.34 0.46
N VAL A 85 -5.60 -4.19 0.50
CA VAL A 85 -5.18 -3.04 1.31
C VAL A 85 -5.42 -3.32 2.79
N ARG A 86 -6.56 -3.88 3.14
CA ARG A 86 -6.89 -4.34 4.50
C ARG A 86 -5.91 -5.43 4.97
N ALA A 87 -5.66 -6.44 4.14
CA ALA A 87 -4.70 -7.50 4.44
C ALA A 87 -3.30 -6.94 4.73
N GLY A 88 -2.82 -6.01 3.89
CA GLY A 88 -1.55 -5.34 4.12
C GLY A 88 -1.53 -4.49 5.40
N ALA A 89 -2.60 -3.74 5.68
CA ALA A 89 -2.69 -2.95 6.89
C ALA A 89 -2.72 -3.82 8.16
N ARG A 90 -3.46 -4.94 8.14
CA ARG A 90 -3.48 -5.93 9.24
C ARG A 90 -2.08 -6.50 9.47
N ALA A 91 -1.37 -6.89 8.41
CA ALA A 91 0.01 -7.37 8.51
C ALA A 91 0.96 -6.33 9.14
N VAL A 92 0.80 -5.04 8.80
CA VAL A 92 1.57 -3.96 9.46
C VAL A 92 1.20 -3.82 10.94
N LEU A 93 -0.09 -3.94 11.29
CA LEU A 93 -0.55 -3.89 12.69
C LEU A 93 -0.01 -5.06 13.52
N GLU A 94 0.12 -6.23 12.89
CA GLU A 94 0.71 -7.45 13.46
C GLU A 94 2.24 -7.45 13.45
N GLU A 95 2.86 -6.34 13.02
CA GLU A 95 4.31 -6.16 12.94
C GLU A 95 5.01 -7.18 12.02
N ALA A 96 4.29 -7.72 11.03
CA ALA A 96 4.83 -8.67 10.07
C ALA A 96 5.99 -8.07 9.25
N ASP A 97 6.94 -8.92 8.88
CA ASP A 97 8.12 -8.51 8.11
C ASP A 97 7.76 -7.89 6.75
N ILE A 98 8.55 -6.91 6.31
CA ILE A 98 8.46 -6.32 4.96
C ILE A 98 9.68 -6.72 4.16
N VAL A 99 9.50 -7.64 3.22
CA VAL A 99 10.56 -8.18 2.37
C VAL A 99 10.54 -7.52 1.01
N THR A 100 11.62 -6.81 0.68
CA THR A 100 11.74 -6.09 -0.60
C THR A 100 12.65 -6.79 -1.59
N ASP A 101 12.43 -6.64 -2.90
CA ASP A 101 13.33 -7.29 -3.88
C ASP A 101 14.74 -6.69 -3.87
N ILE A 102 14.86 -5.37 -3.77
CA ILE A 102 16.14 -4.64 -3.82
C ILE A 102 16.25 -3.49 -2.80
N THR A 103 17.50 -3.03 -2.60
CA THR A 103 17.83 -1.91 -1.68
C THR A 103 17.01 -0.63 -1.93
N MET A 104 16.72 -0.27 -3.19
CA MET A 104 15.98 0.97 -3.48
C MET A 104 14.54 0.93 -2.99
N VAL A 105 13.87 -0.23 -3.04
CA VAL A 105 12.51 -0.37 -2.49
C VAL A 105 12.57 -0.23 -0.98
N LYS A 106 13.46 -0.99 -0.31
CA LYS A 106 13.70 -0.85 1.14
C LYS A 106 13.93 0.59 1.56
N ALA A 107 14.78 1.33 0.83
CA ALA A 107 15.12 2.71 1.18
C ALA A 107 13.95 3.70 1.01
N GLY A 108 12.95 3.36 0.20
CA GLY A 108 11.74 4.16 0.02
C GLY A 108 10.62 3.82 1.01
N VAL A 109 10.69 2.67 1.68
CA VAL A 109 9.73 2.31 2.73
C VAL A 109 10.01 3.17 3.96
N THR A 110 8.98 3.85 4.48
CA THR A 110 9.10 4.67 5.70
C THR A 110 9.44 3.79 6.89
N GLY A 111 10.30 4.27 7.80
CA GLY A 111 10.56 3.60 9.08
C GLY A 111 9.72 4.15 10.24
N ARG A 112 8.67 4.93 9.93
CA ARG A 112 7.82 5.60 10.92
C ARG A 112 6.42 4.99 10.89
N GLY A 113 5.79 4.87 12.05
CA GLY A 113 4.40 4.42 12.16
C GLY A 113 4.21 2.90 12.32
N HIS A 114 5.28 2.10 12.29
CA HIS A 114 5.24 0.65 12.50
C HIS A 114 6.57 0.12 13.07
N ASN A 115 6.56 -1.11 13.57
CA ASN A 115 7.75 -1.80 14.08
C ASN A 115 8.19 -2.99 13.20
N CYS A 116 7.53 -3.22 12.06
CA CYS A 116 7.91 -4.26 11.10
C CYS A 116 9.41 -4.21 10.76
N GLU A 117 10.07 -5.37 10.72
CA GLU A 117 11.42 -5.47 10.21
C GLU A 117 11.41 -5.32 8.67
N VAL A 118 12.16 -4.36 8.15
CA VAL A 118 12.23 -4.10 6.70
C VAL A 118 13.59 -4.51 6.15
N TYR A 119 13.61 -5.54 5.31
CA TYR A 119 14.84 -6.03 4.70
C TYR A 119 14.69 -6.32 3.21
N LYS A 120 15.81 -6.67 2.57
CA LYS A 120 15.88 -6.89 1.12
C LYS A 120 16.31 -8.32 0.83
N ALA A 121 15.73 -8.89 -0.22
CA ALA A 121 16.09 -10.20 -0.74
C ALA A 121 17.46 -10.17 -1.42
N ILE A 122 17.75 -9.16 -2.24
CA ILE A 122 19.02 -9.15 -2.96
C ILE A 122 20.23 -9.16 -2.01
N GLY A 123 21.06 -10.20 -2.16
CA GLY A 123 22.16 -10.50 -1.25
C GLY A 123 22.14 -11.95 -0.77
N HIS A 124 20.94 -12.54 -0.70
CA HIS A 124 20.72 -13.96 -0.45
C HIS A 124 20.92 -14.76 -1.76
N GLY A 125 21.21 -16.06 -1.66
CA GLY A 125 21.31 -16.96 -2.83
C GLY A 125 22.41 -16.64 -3.84
N THR A 126 23.53 -16.05 -3.39
CA THR A 126 24.66 -15.73 -4.28
C THR A 126 25.27 -16.99 -4.90
N GLU A 127 25.34 -18.08 -4.15
CA GLU A 127 25.82 -19.38 -4.64
C GLU A 127 24.83 -20.01 -5.63
N LEU A 128 23.55 -20.06 -5.26
CA LEU A 128 22.48 -20.55 -6.13
C LEU A 128 22.46 -19.84 -7.49
N ALA A 129 22.62 -18.51 -7.51
CA ALA A 129 22.68 -17.73 -8.75
C ALA A 129 23.86 -18.13 -9.64
N LYS A 130 25.04 -18.41 -9.05
CA LYS A 130 26.24 -18.83 -9.80
C LYS A 130 26.10 -20.22 -10.37
N GLU A 131 25.52 -21.14 -9.61
CA GLU A 131 25.38 -22.56 -10.00
C GLU A 131 24.32 -22.76 -11.08
N THR A 132 23.21 -22.03 -10.99
CA THR A 132 22.05 -22.21 -11.88
C THR A 132 22.01 -21.24 -13.06
N GLY A 133 22.82 -20.16 -13.03
CA GLY A 133 22.78 -19.09 -14.01
C GLY A 133 21.55 -18.17 -13.91
N MET A 134 20.74 -18.31 -12.84
CA MET A 134 19.60 -17.45 -12.59
C MET A 134 20.02 -16.03 -12.20
N THR A 135 19.10 -15.06 -12.33
CA THR A 135 19.35 -13.71 -11.81
C THR A 135 19.49 -13.73 -10.30
N ARG A 136 20.37 -12.89 -9.74
CA ARG A 136 20.58 -12.75 -8.29
C ARG A 136 19.29 -12.54 -7.50
N THR A 137 18.35 -11.76 -8.03
CA THR A 137 17.06 -11.50 -7.39
C THR A 137 16.16 -12.72 -7.37
N ALA A 138 16.08 -13.49 -8.46
CA ALA A 138 15.33 -14.75 -8.47
C ALA A 138 15.91 -15.77 -7.48
N ALA A 139 17.24 -15.96 -7.48
CA ALA A 139 17.90 -16.86 -6.54
C ALA A 139 17.69 -16.42 -5.08
N ALA A 140 17.73 -15.11 -4.82
CA ALA A 140 17.44 -14.57 -3.49
C ALA A 140 16.02 -14.86 -3.02
N MET A 141 15.01 -14.73 -3.89
CA MET A 141 13.63 -15.09 -3.51
C MET A 141 13.55 -16.56 -3.14
N LEU A 142 14.10 -17.45 -3.95
CA LEU A 142 14.05 -18.90 -3.69
C LEU A 142 14.78 -19.31 -2.39
N GLU A 143 15.89 -18.65 -2.04
CA GLU A 143 16.56 -18.93 -0.76
C GLU A 143 15.75 -18.41 0.43
N LEU A 144 15.22 -17.19 0.36
CA LEU A 144 14.37 -16.65 1.42
C LEU A 144 13.09 -17.47 1.63
N ASP A 145 12.52 -18.01 0.55
CA ASP A 145 11.37 -18.89 0.62
C ASP A 145 11.67 -20.17 1.41
N LYS A 146 12.83 -20.80 1.19
CA LYS A 146 13.27 -21.97 1.97
C LYS A 146 13.43 -21.67 3.46
N GLU A 147 13.75 -20.42 3.79
CA GLU A 147 13.88 -19.93 5.16
C GLU A 147 12.52 -19.55 5.79
N GLY A 148 11.42 -19.59 5.01
CA GLY A 148 10.08 -19.22 5.46
C GLY A 148 9.83 -17.71 5.55
N ALA A 149 10.71 -16.89 4.95
CA ALA A 149 10.67 -15.43 5.05
C ALA A 149 9.41 -14.77 4.45
N PHE A 150 8.68 -15.51 3.62
CA PHE A 150 7.51 -15.00 2.92
C PHE A 150 6.19 -15.36 3.59
N GLU A 151 6.19 -16.24 4.59
CA GLU A 151 4.96 -16.67 5.24
C GLU A 151 4.41 -15.54 6.12
N GLY A 152 3.19 -15.07 5.84
CA GLY A 152 2.55 -13.96 6.54
C GLY A 152 3.21 -12.59 6.34
N SER A 153 4.25 -12.48 5.51
CA SER A 153 4.99 -11.22 5.34
C SER A 153 4.41 -10.35 4.21
N ILE A 154 4.81 -9.08 4.20
CA ILE A 154 4.50 -8.13 3.13
C ILE A 154 5.65 -8.18 2.12
N VAL A 155 5.38 -8.64 0.90
CA VAL A 155 6.43 -8.77 -0.13
C VAL A 155 6.32 -7.66 -1.17
N SER A 156 7.34 -6.80 -1.25
CA SER A 156 7.35 -5.61 -2.11
C SER A 156 8.40 -5.71 -3.22
N ILE A 157 7.95 -5.82 -4.47
CA ILE A 157 8.82 -6.02 -5.65
C ILE A 157 8.72 -4.80 -6.55
N GLY A 158 9.78 -4.00 -6.60
CA GLY A 158 9.79 -2.77 -7.39
C GLY A 158 10.68 -2.80 -8.62
N ASN A 159 11.63 -3.73 -8.72
CA ASN A 159 12.64 -3.66 -9.78
C ASN A 159 12.71 -4.91 -10.65
N ALA A 160 12.72 -6.11 -10.07
CA ALA A 160 13.08 -7.32 -10.81
C ALA A 160 11.85 -8.14 -11.23
N PRO A 161 11.51 -8.22 -12.54
CA PRO A 161 10.49 -9.16 -13.01
C PRO A 161 10.79 -10.60 -12.65
N THR A 162 12.07 -10.99 -12.61
CA THR A 162 12.49 -12.33 -12.23
C THR A 162 12.31 -12.63 -10.74
N ALA A 163 12.29 -11.61 -9.87
CA ALA A 163 11.89 -11.79 -8.47
C ALA A 163 10.39 -12.10 -8.37
N ALA A 164 9.56 -11.38 -9.14
CA ALA A 164 8.12 -11.62 -9.17
C ALA A 164 7.77 -13.00 -9.75
N LEU A 165 8.49 -13.47 -10.79
CA LEU A 165 8.33 -14.83 -11.30
C LEU A 165 8.72 -15.88 -10.25
N ALA A 166 9.86 -15.71 -9.58
CA ALA A 166 10.29 -16.64 -8.53
C ALA A 166 9.31 -16.67 -7.35
N LEU A 167 8.81 -15.51 -6.90
CA LEU A 167 7.78 -15.45 -5.87
C LEU A 167 6.49 -16.15 -6.30
N ALA A 168 6.10 -16.02 -7.56
CA ALA A 168 4.93 -16.73 -8.06
C ALA A 168 5.12 -18.25 -7.99
N ASP A 169 6.29 -18.77 -8.35
CA ASP A 169 6.63 -20.19 -8.23
C ASP A 169 6.58 -20.65 -6.76
N CYS A 170 7.01 -19.81 -5.81
CA CYS A 170 6.91 -20.07 -4.37
C CYS A 170 5.45 -20.14 -3.90
N ILE A 171 4.60 -19.21 -4.34
CA ILE A 171 3.16 -19.22 -4.03
C ILE A 171 2.49 -20.51 -4.52
N GLU A 172 2.81 -20.96 -5.74
CA GLU A 172 2.31 -22.25 -6.24
C GLU A 172 2.76 -23.44 -5.38
N GLN A 173 3.96 -23.35 -4.81
CA GLN A 173 4.54 -24.41 -3.97
C GLN A 173 4.03 -24.38 -2.52
N GLY A 174 3.23 -23.38 -2.15
CA GLY A 174 2.53 -23.35 -0.86
C GLY A 174 2.81 -22.12 -0.01
N THR A 175 3.73 -21.24 -0.41
CA THR A 175 4.06 -20.02 0.34
C THR A 175 2.88 -19.04 0.36
N ARG A 176 2.57 -18.45 1.52
CA ARG A 176 1.45 -17.50 1.66
C ARG A 176 1.91 -16.19 2.31
N PRO A 177 2.35 -15.20 1.50
CA PRO A 177 2.48 -13.82 1.95
C PRO A 177 1.13 -13.25 2.40
N ALA A 178 1.15 -12.34 3.39
CA ALA A 178 -0.06 -11.63 3.79
C ALA A 178 -0.55 -10.70 2.67
N VAL A 179 0.37 -10.06 1.95
CA VAL A 179 0.08 -9.32 0.73
C VAL A 179 1.33 -9.17 -0.15
N VAL A 180 1.13 -9.16 -1.47
CA VAL A 180 2.18 -8.92 -2.46
C VAL A 180 1.98 -7.58 -3.17
N VAL A 181 2.96 -6.68 -3.07
CA VAL A 181 3.03 -5.42 -3.83
C VAL A 181 4.03 -5.59 -4.98
N ALA A 182 3.57 -6.06 -6.14
CA ALA A 182 4.45 -6.40 -7.27
C ALA A 182 4.33 -5.43 -8.45
N ASN A 183 5.30 -4.51 -8.55
CA ASN A 183 5.34 -3.42 -9.52
C ASN A 183 6.71 -3.27 -10.24
N PRO A 184 7.36 -4.36 -10.71
CA PRO A 184 8.69 -4.27 -11.33
C PRO A 184 8.69 -3.51 -12.66
N VAL A 185 9.49 -2.47 -12.82
CA VAL A 185 9.61 -1.78 -14.12
C VAL A 185 10.34 -2.65 -15.15
N GLY A 186 9.96 -2.56 -16.43
CA GLY A 186 10.77 -3.15 -17.49
C GLY A 186 10.07 -3.37 -18.82
N PHE A 187 10.88 -3.54 -19.86
CA PHE A 187 10.42 -3.87 -21.22
C PHE A 187 10.41 -5.38 -21.49
N VAL A 188 11.05 -6.17 -20.63
CA VAL A 188 11.19 -7.63 -20.76
C VAL A 188 10.63 -8.25 -19.49
N LYS A 189 9.71 -9.21 -19.65
CA LYS A 189 9.08 -10.00 -18.57
C LYS A 189 8.29 -9.24 -17.50
N ALA A 190 8.35 -7.91 -17.43
CA ALA A 190 7.65 -7.14 -16.40
C ALA A 190 6.12 -7.32 -16.42
N GLU A 191 5.53 -7.25 -17.60
CA GLU A 191 4.09 -7.46 -17.78
C GLU A 191 3.69 -8.91 -17.50
N GLU A 192 4.48 -9.86 -18.02
CA GLU A 192 4.31 -11.29 -17.80
C GLU A 192 4.41 -11.65 -16.31
N SER A 193 5.41 -11.12 -15.59
CA SER A 193 5.63 -11.43 -14.19
C SER A 193 4.50 -10.91 -13.30
N ARG A 194 3.93 -9.74 -13.61
CA ARG A 194 2.76 -9.22 -12.88
C ARG A 194 1.49 -9.98 -13.19
N ARG A 195 1.28 -10.36 -14.45
CA ARG A 195 0.16 -11.24 -14.82
C ARG A 195 0.27 -12.55 -14.05
N ARG A 196 1.47 -13.12 -14.00
CA ARG A 196 1.73 -14.36 -13.27
C ARG A 196 1.47 -14.24 -11.77
N ILE A 197 1.89 -13.14 -11.14
CA ILE A 197 1.53 -12.86 -9.73
C ILE A 197 0.02 -12.83 -9.54
N ARG A 198 -0.74 -12.10 -10.39
CA ARG A 198 -2.20 -12.07 -10.27
C ARG A 198 -2.84 -13.46 -10.41
N GLU A 199 -2.39 -14.24 -11.38
CA GLU A 199 -2.91 -15.60 -11.62
C GLU A 199 -2.71 -16.51 -10.39
N VAL A 200 -1.50 -16.55 -9.83
CA VAL A 200 -1.26 -17.37 -8.63
C VAL A 200 -1.92 -16.77 -7.38
N SER A 201 -2.00 -15.45 -7.28
CA SER A 201 -2.70 -14.77 -6.19
C SER A 201 -4.18 -15.14 -6.15
N GLU A 202 -4.83 -15.16 -7.30
CA GLU A 202 -6.23 -15.55 -7.44
C GLU A 202 -6.42 -17.06 -7.16
N GLU A 203 -5.56 -17.91 -7.73
CA GLU A 203 -5.65 -19.37 -7.57
C GLU A 203 -5.40 -19.84 -6.13
N TYR A 204 -4.45 -19.21 -5.44
CA TYR A 204 -3.98 -19.66 -4.13
C TYR A 204 -4.41 -18.75 -2.96
N GLY A 205 -5.23 -17.73 -3.22
CA GLY A 205 -5.79 -16.84 -2.19
C GLY A 205 -4.76 -15.93 -1.53
N VAL A 206 -3.76 -15.46 -2.28
CA VAL A 206 -2.74 -14.52 -1.78
C VAL A 206 -3.07 -13.10 -2.24
N PRO A 207 -3.40 -12.16 -1.33
CA PRO A 207 -3.73 -10.80 -1.72
C PRO A 207 -2.58 -10.11 -2.46
N ALA A 208 -2.88 -9.34 -3.51
CA ALA A 208 -1.89 -8.65 -4.30
C ALA A 208 -2.33 -7.30 -4.86
N ILE A 209 -1.37 -6.39 -4.96
CA ILE A 209 -1.47 -5.07 -5.59
C ILE A 209 -0.42 -4.99 -6.70
N THR A 210 -0.89 -4.92 -7.94
CA THR A 210 -0.03 -4.86 -9.15
C THR A 210 -0.49 -3.73 -10.07
N HIS A 211 0.11 -3.62 -11.26
CA HIS A 211 -0.41 -2.77 -12.33
C HIS A 211 -0.23 -3.40 -13.72
N VAL A 212 -0.91 -2.84 -14.74
CA VAL A 212 -0.78 -3.27 -16.15
C VAL A 212 0.21 -2.38 -16.93
N GLY A 213 0.79 -2.86 -18.03
CA GLY A 213 1.74 -2.09 -18.86
C GLY A 213 3.20 -2.35 -18.49
N ARG A 214 4.12 -1.41 -18.75
CA ARG A 214 5.59 -1.57 -18.57
C ARG A 214 6.24 -0.64 -17.55
N ARG A 215 5.48 0.35 -17.07
CA ARG A 215 5.92 1.35 -16.09
C ARG A 215 6.05 0.70 -14.71
N GLY A 216 6.16 1.49 -13.64
CA GLY A 216 6.38 1.00 -12.27
C GLY A 216 7.78 1.36 -11.78
N GLY A 217 8.36 0.51 -10.94
CA GLY A 217 9.68 0.77 -10.37
C GLY A 217 9.67 0.79 -8.85
N SER A 218 10.86 0.96 -8.27
CA SER A 218 11.03 0.97 -6.81
C SER A 218 10.25 2.08 -6.13
N GLY A 219 10.12 3.26 -6.76
CA GLY A 219 9.33 4.37 -6.22
C GLY A 219 7.86 4.01 -6.06
N LEU A 220 7.26 3.35 -7.07
CA LEU A 220 5.87 2.90 -6.99
C LEU A 220 5.70 1.85 -5.90
N ALA A 221 6.52 0.79 -5.93
CA ALA A 221 6.41 -0.29 -4.96
C ALA A 221 6.55 0.20 -3.51
N ALA A 222 7.53 1.07 -3.24
CA ALA A 222 7.69 1.69 -1.94
C ALA A 222 6.51 2.58 -1.56
N ALA A 223 6.00 3.41 -2.49
CA ALA A 223 4.87 4.30 -2.22
C ALA A 223 3.58 3.52 -1.89
N LEU A 224 3.29 2.45 -2.62
CA LEU A 224 2.12 1.59 -2.34
C LEU A 224 2.30 0.81 -1.02
N THR A 225 3.51 0.38 -0.71
CA THR A 225 3.82 -0.26 0.59
C THR A 225 3.64 0.73 1.75
N ASN A 226 4.07 1.99 1.57
CA ASN A 226 3.85 3.05 2.55
C ASN A 226 2.35 3.33 2.74
N GLU A 227 1.54 3.20 1.71
CA GLU A 227 0.08 3.37 1.85
C GLU A 227 -0.53 2.31 2.79
N LEU A 228 -0.07 1.06 2.73
CA LEU A 228 -0.46 0.02 3.69
C LEU A 228 -0.11 0.43 5.14
N ILE A 229 1.07 1.03 5.32
CA ILE A 229 1.54 1.54 6.62
C ILE A 229 0.68 2.71 7.10
N HIS A 230 0.30 3.63 6.21
CA HIS A 230 -0.57 4.75 6.57
C HIS A 230 -1.98 4.26 6.95
N VAL A 231 -2.56 3.36 6.16
CA VAL A 231 -3.86 2.73 6.47
C VAL A 231 -3.81 2.03 7.84
N ALA A 232 -2.73 1.30 8.15
CA ALA A 232 -2.54 0.67 9.46
C ALA A 232 -2.41 1.69 10.59
N LYS A 233 -1.70 2.80 10.37
CA LYS A 233 -1.57 3.88 11.35
C LYS A 233 -2.93 4.51 11.65
N ASP A 234 -3.73 4.82 10.62
CA ASP A 234 -5.06 5.41 10.76
C ASP A 234 -6.02 4.45 11.49
N ALA A 235 -5.90 3.15 11.22
CA ALA A 235 -6.66 2.12 11.94
C ALA A 235 -6.26 2.04 13.42
N ARG A 236 -4.97 2.17 13.73
CA ARG A 236 -4.47 2.17 15.12
C ARG A 236 -4.98 3.36 15.93
N THR A 237 -5.12 4.53 15.31
CA THR A 237 -5.64 5.74 15.95
C THR A 237 -7.16 5.82 15.97
N ALA A 238 -7.87 4.75 15.56
CA ALA A 238 -9.33 4.65 15.48
C ALA A 238 -9.99 5.66 14.51
N ASN A 239 -9.20 6.22 13.59
CA ASN A 239 -9.71 7.11 12.54
C ASN A 239 -10.23 6.32 11.32
N LEU A 240 -9.97 5.02 11.29
CA LEU A 240 -10.39 4.13 10.21
C LEU A 240 -10.76 2.76 10.78
N GLU A 241 -11.96 2.27 10.44
CA GLU A 241 -12.32 0.87 10.68
C GLU A 241 -12.01 0.03 9.44
N LEU A 242 -11.20 -1.03 9.61
CA LEU A 242 -10.78 -1.90 8.51
C LEU A 242 -11.89 -2.89 8.14
N ASP A 243 -12.62 -3.44 9.11
CA ASP A 243 -13.52 -4.58 8.91
C ASP A 243 -14.94 -4.20 8.45
N VAL A 244 -15.06 -3.07 7.74
CA VAL A 244 -16.32 -2.53 7.23
C VAL A 244 -16.20 -2.23 5.74
N THR A 245 -17.33 -2.23 5.03
CA THR A 245 -17.38 -1.87 3.62
C THR A 245 -17.13 -0.37 3.41
N ALA A 246 -16.79 0.03 2.18
CA ALA A 246 -16.67 1.45 1.84
C ALA A 246 -17.99 2.22 2.06
N GLU A 247 -19.13 1.58 1.78
CA GLU A 247 -20.45 2.17 2.00
C GLU A 247 -20.73 2.44 3.49
N GLU A 248 -20.33 1.51 4.36
CA GLU A 248 -20.44 1.65 5.81
C GLU A 248 -19.51 2.73 6.34
N ARG A 249 -18.23 2.77 5.92
CA ARG A 249 -17.31 3.86 6.27
C ARG A 249 -17.85 5.23 5.89
N ALA A 250 -18.41 5.35 4.68
CA ALA A 250 -19.01 6.60 4.22
C ALA A 250 -20.23 7.00 5.06
N ARG A 251 -20.99 6.04 5.61
CA ARG A 251 -22.14 6.28 6.48
C ARG A 251 -21.70 6.71 7.89
N ASP A 252 -20.71 6.05 8.47
CA ASP A 252 -20.21 6.37 9.80
C ASP A 252 -19.48 7.71 9.83
N GLY A 253 -18.73 8.05 8.78
CA GLY A 253 -18.17 9.39 8.61
C GLY A 253 -19.23 10.48 8.60
N ARG A 254 -20.37 10.24 7.91
CA ARG A 254 -21.51 11.18 7.94
C ARG A 254 -22.17 11.27 9.31
N ASN A 255 -22.33 10.16 10.03
CA ASN A 255 -22.93 10.17 11.36
C ASN A 255 -22.05 10.89 12.38
N ARG A 256 -20.73 10.67 12.38
CA ARG A 256 -19.78 11.41 13.24
C ARG A 256 -19.83 12.92 12.98
N ILE A 257 -19.96 13.33 11.72
CA ILE A 257 -20.10 14.75 11.36
C ILE A 257 -21.38 15.37 11.93
N VAL A 258 -22.48 14.61 11.93
CA VAL A 258 -23.78 15.04 12.47
C VAL A 258 -23.76 15.08 14.00
N ASP A 259 -23.18 14.07 14.66
CA ASP A 259 -23.06 14.02 16.13
C ASP A 259 -22.18 15.17 16.67
N GLU A 260 -21.09 15.50 15.98
CA GLU A 260 -20.26 16.67 16.32
C GLU A 260 -21.01 18.00 16.11
N ALA A 261 -21.78 18.12 15.02
CA ALA A 261 -22.59 19.32 14.77
C ALA A 261 -23.71 19.50 15.81
N GLU A 262 -24.35 18.41 16.26
CA GLU A 262 -25.36 18.46 17.33
C GLU A 262 -24.75 18.73 18.72
N SER A 263 -23.46 18.41 18.92
CA SER A 263 -22.74 18.71 20.17
C SER A 263 -22.28 20.16 20.29
N GLU A 264 -22.01 20.84 19.18
CA GLU A 264 -21.64 22.27 19.16
C GLU A 264 -22.86 23.19 19.37
N ASP A 265 -24.07 22.75 18.99
CA ASP A 265 -25.32 23.49 19.19
C ASP A 265 -25.93 23.32 20.60
N GLY A 266 -25.33 22.48 21.46
CA GLY A 266 -25.85 22.14 22.79
C GLY A 266 -25.40 23.02 23.96
N ASP A 267 -24.33 23.81 23.81
CA ASP A 267 -23.71 24.60 24.89
C ASP A 267 -24.03 26.12 24.81
N GLY A 268 -25.26 26.42 24.41
CA GLY A 268 -25.73 27.78 24.18
C GLY A 268 -26.98 28.17 24.97
N ASP A 269 -27.14 27.76 26.23
CA ASP A 269 -28.04 28.41 27.19
C ASP A 269 -27.80 27.90 28.62
N GLU A 270 -27.04 28.67 29.43
CA GLU A 270 -27.30 28.93 30.86
C GLU A 270 -26.52 30.15 31.38
#